data_AF-A0A1M7B8V0-F1
#
_entry.id   AF-A0A1M7B8V0-F1
#
_cell.length_a   1.000
_cell.length_b   1.000
_cell.length_c   1.000
_cell.angle_alpha   90.00
_cell.angle_beta   90.00
_cell.angle_gamma   90.00
#
_symmetry.space_group_name_H-M   'P 1'
#
loop_
_entity.id
_entity.type
_entity.pdbx_description
1 polymer ?
#
loop_
_entity_poly.entity_id
_entity_poly.type
_entity_poly.pdbx_seq_one_letter_code
_entity_poly.pdbx_strand_id
1 'polypeptide(L)'
;MGQARHCGAATEPRRGGSGRPGRVGFGTLFPKGMIVRAGPGLQRGGDFPHPTRKLTDEEKAELKLYNKLASAGTPLTKGMNAEYSNINSYDSIQVHGGSGYMLEYACQRLYRDARITSIYEGTTQLQVVAALPHITTGTYTSMLDELEAAAVAPEFENLKARAKAMDDKFKAAIDYVKAAENNEFLDLCSRRLYEMAGNCVMAQLLIRDASANAELFGKSAKVYLNLAEAEVMKHSNFIMDLTAEQIADYKQA
;
A
#
# COMPACT_ATOMS: atom_id res chain seq x y z
N MET A 1 -16.01 -50.47 -52.58
CA MET A 1 -15.78 -51.76 -51.91
C MET A 1 -16.03 -51.57 -50.42
N GLY A 2 -16.67 -52.56 -49.78
CA GLY A 2 -17.47 -52.49 -48.53
C GLY A 2 -16.79 -51.87 -47.31
N GLN A 3 -17.54 -51.26 -46.37
CA GLN A 3 -18.43 -51.90 -45.37
C GLN A 3 -17.70 -53.04 -44.63
N ALA A 4 -17.55 -53.04 -43.31
CA ALA A 4 -18.56 -53.08 -42.24
C ALA A 4 -17.78 -53.39 -40.92
N ARG A 5 -18.18 -53.17 -39.67
CA ARG A 5 -19.47 -52.98 -38.96
C ARG A 5 -19.11 -52.62 -37.49
N HIS A 6 -19.76 -51.65 -36.82
CA HIS A 6 -20.92 -51.80 -35.88
C HIS A 6 -20.59 -52.59 -34.59
N CYS A 7 -21.04 -52.27 -33.36
CA CYS A 7 -22.23 -51.65 -32.74
C CYS A 7 -21.78 -51.02 -31.40
N GLY A 8 -22.52 -50.24 -30.60
CA GLY A 8 -23.94 -49.96 -30.44
C GLY A 8 -24.12 -49.13 -29.15
N ALA A 9 -25.26 -48.45 -29.05
CA ALA A 9 -25.57 -47.35 -28.14
C ALA A 9 -25.86 -47.71 -26.67
N ALA A 10 -25.77 -46.71 -25.80
CA ALA A 10 -26.61 -46.57 -24.61
C ALA A 10 -27.08 -45.10 -24.45
N THR A 11 -28.41 -44.95 -24.46
CA THR A 11 -29.30 -43.83 -24.09
C THR A 11 -29.03 -43.32 -22.65
N GLU A 12 -29.17 -42.06 -22.20
CA GLU A 12 -30.24 -41.03 -22.18
C GLU A 12 -29.76 -39.90 -21.19
N PRO A 13 -30.48 -38.82 -20.82
CA PRO A 13 -31.43 -37.94 -21.50
C PRO A 13 -30.98 -36.45 -21.50
N ARG A 14 -31.56 -35.65 -22.40
CA ARG A 14 -31.57 -34.17 -22.28
C ARG A 14 -32.44 -33.75 -21.09
N ARG A 15 -31.88 -33.00 -20.14
CA ARG A 15 -32.66 -32.12 -19.26
C ARG A 15 -32.38 -30.67 -19.64
N GLY A 16 -33.42 -29.98 -20.07
CA GLY A 16 -33.42 -28.53 -20.23
C GLY A 16 -33.22 -27.82 -18.89
N GLY A 17 -32.66 -26.62 -18.97
CA GLY A 17 -32.43 -25.75 -17.83
C GLY A 17 -31.69 -24.50 -18.30
N SER A 18 -32.46 -23.49 -18.70
CA SER A 18 -31.97 -22.15 -18.99
C SER A 18 -31.26 -21.55 -17.76
N GLY A 19 -29.96 -21.31 -17.88
CA GLY A 19 -29.18 -20.56 -16.90
C GLY A 19 -28.01 -19.89 -17.59
N ARG A 20 -28.06 -18.57 -17.75
CA ARG A 20 -26.91 -17.76 -18.21
C ARG A 20 -25.71 -18.08 -17.31
N PRO A 21 -24.47 -18.20 -17.83
CA PRO A 21 -23.31 -18.29 -16.96
C PRO A 21 -23.24 -17.00 -16.15
N GLY A 22 -23.48 -17.13 -14.85
CA GLY A 22 -23.44 -16.03 -13.89
C GLY A 22 -22.04 -15.43 -13.87
N ARG A 23 -21.98 -14.10 -13.73
CA ARG A 23 -20.73 -13.38 -13.44
C ARG A 23 -20.06 -14.07 -12.25
N VAL A 24 -18.89 -14.66 -12.49
CA VAL A 24 -18.00 -15.07 -11.41
C VAL A 24 -17.55 -13.77 -10.76
N GLY A 25 -18.18 -13.42 -9.63
CA GLY A 25 -17.76 -12.28 -8.84
C GLY A 25 -16.33 -12.49 -8.38
N PHE A 26 -15.50 -11.47 -8.53
CA PHE A 26 -14.08 -11.46 -8.13
C PHE A 26 -13.85 -11.78 -6.63
N GLY A 27 -14.92 -11.87 -5.83
CA GLY A 27 -14.91 -12.22 -4.41
C GLY A 27 -14.70 -13.70 -4.08
N THR A 28 -14.55 -14.60 -5.07
CA THR A 28 -14.30 -16.03 -4.81
C THR A 28 -12.83 -16.44 -4.91
N LEU A 29 -11.92 -15.54 -5.33
CA LEU A 29 -10.52 -15.93 -5.54
C LEU A 29 -9.71 -16.07 -4.24
N PHE A 30 -10.15 -15.41 -3.15
CA PHE A 30 -9.55 -15.55 -1.82
C PHE A 30 -10.62 -15.42 -0.73
N PRO A 31 -11.07 -16.51 -0.09
CA PRO A 31 -11.97 -16.40 1.06
C PRO A 31 -11.27 -15.62 2.19
N LYS A 32 -11.99 -14.64 2.77
CA LYS A 32 -11.54 -13.89 3.96
C LYS A 32 -11.13 -14.88 5.06
N GLY A 33 -9.88 -14.82 5.51
CA GLY A 33 -9.39 -15.64 6.63
C GLY A 33 -8.21 -16.58 6.34
N MET A 34 -7.51 -16.42 5.21
CA MET A 34 -6.43 -17.32 4.81
C MET A 34 -5.06 -16.84 5.33
N ILE A 35 -4.46 -17.56 6.29
CA ILE A 35 -3.01 -17.51 6.53
C ILE A 35 -2.39 -18.67 5.75
N VAL A 36 -1.53 -18.37 4.79
CA VAL A 36 -0.68 -19.37 4.14
C VAL A 36 0.65 -19.38 4.87
N ARG A 37 0.86 -20.36 5.75
CA ARG A 37 2.17 -20.55 6.40
C ARG A 37 3.11 -21.19 5.38
N ALA A 38 4.09 -20.43 4.87
CA ALA A 38 5.12 -20.97 4.00
C ALA A 38 6.05 -21.88 4.83
N GLY A 39 5.72 -23.17 4.90
CA GLY A 39 6.62 -24.19 5.46
C GLY A 39 7.82 -24.46 4.52
N PRO A 40 8.90 -25.08 5.02
CA PRO A 40 10.03 -25.51 4.20
C PRO A 40 9.56 -26.63 3.25
N GLY A 41 9.11 -26.25 2.05
CA GLY A 41 8.51 -27.17 1.09
C GLY A 41 7.59 -26.55 0.05
N LEU A 42 7.38 -25.23 0.05
CA LEU A 42 6.54 -24.54 -0.94
C LEU A 42 7.22 -24.54 -2.34
N GLN A 43 7.13 -25.66 -3.05
CA GLN A 43 7.50 -25.76 -4.45
C GLN A 43 6.42 -25.09 -5.32
N ARG A 44 6.87 -24.47 -6.40
CA ARG A 44 6.15 -23.54 -7.27
C ARG A 44 4.76 -24.04 -7.68
N GLY A 45 3.76 -23.18 -7.50
CA GLY A 45 2.50 -23.18 -8.26
C GLY A 45 1.37 -24.04 -7.69
N GLY A 46 0.20 -23.41 -7.51
CA GLY A 46 -1.09 -24.09 -7.60
C GLY A 46 -1.77 -24.52 -6.30
N ASP A 47 -1.07 -25.19 -5.39
CA ASP A 47 -1.75 -25.85 -4.25
C ASP A 47 -1.62 -25.05 -2.95
N PHE A 48 -2.52 -24.07 -2.78
CA PHE A 48 -2.78 -23.51 -1.45
C PHE A 48 -3.62 -24.52 -0.65
N PRO A 49 -3.09 -25.13 0.44
CA PRO A 49 -3.87 -26.08 1.21
C PRO A 49 -5.11 -25.38 1.79
N HIS A 50 -6.30 -25.82 1.36
CA HIS A 50 -7.53 -25.40 2.00
C HIS A 50 -7.53 -25.93 3.45
N PRO A 51 -7.73 -25.07 4.46
CA PRO A 51 -7.69 -25.51 5.85
C PRO A 51 -8.82 -26.50 6.11
N THR A 52 -8.47 -27.79 6.25
CA THR A 52 -9.39 -28.88 6.56
C THR A 52 -9.73 -28.98 8.06
N ARG A 53 -9.12 -28.12 8.90
CA ARG A 53 -9.38 -28.05 10.35
C ARG A 53 -9.77 -26.65 10.81
N LYS A 54 -10.49 -26.57 11.93
CA LYS A 54 -10.78 -25.30 12.62
C LYS A 54 -9.48 -24.65 13.10
N LEU A 55 -9.43 -23.32 13.00
CA LEU A 55 -8.33 -22.50 13.52
C LEU A 55 -8.28 -22.58 15.05
N THR A 56 -7.08 -22.74 15.59
CA THR A 56 -6.79 -22.53 17.01
C THR A 56 -6.96 -21.06 17.39
N ASP A 57 -7.04 -20.75 18.67
CA ASP A 57 -7.22 -19.36 19.11
C ASP A 57 -5.97 -18.50 18.84
N GLU A 58 -4.78 -19.09 18.88
CA GLU A 58 -3.53 -18.45 18.44
C GLU A 58 -3.56 -18.09 16.95
N GLU A 59 -3.96 -19.04 16.08
CA GLU A 59 -4.06 -18.80 14.64
C GLU A 59 -5.13 -17.76 14.29
N LYS A 60 -6.23 -17.69 15.07
CA LYS A 60 -7.24 -16.62 14.92
C LYS A 60 -6.66 -15.26 15.30
N ALA A 61 -5.86 -15.19 16.37
CA ALA A 61 -5.21 -13.95 16.79
C ALA A 61 -4.20 -13.47 15.74
N GLU A 62 -3.37 -14.38 15.23
CA GLU A 62 -2.43 -14.13 14.13
C GLU A 62 -3.17 -13.65 12.86
N LEU A 63 -4.30 -14.28 12.53
CA LEU A 63 -5.10 -13.90 11.36
C LEU A 63 -5.67 -12.50 11.50
N LYS A 64 -6.13 -12.15 12.70
CA LYS A 64 -6.63 -10.80 12.98
C LYS A 64 -5.54 -9.76 12.85
N LEU A 65 -4.33 -10.05 13.33
CA LEU A 65 -3.16 -9.18 13.19
C LEU A 65 -2.83 -8.93 11.71
N TYR A 66 -2.62 -10.00 10.92
CA TYR A 66 -2.25 -9.85 9.51
C TYR A 66 -3.35 -9.21 8.66
N ASN A 67 -4.62 -9.48 8.95
CA ASN A 67 -5.71 -8.78 8.27
C ASN A 67 -5.68 -7.27 8.56
N LYS A 68 -5.40 -6.88 9.81
CA LYS A 68 -5.27 -5.46 10.19
C LYS A 68 -4.10 -4.80 9.46
N LEU A 69 -2.93 -5.46 9.45
CA LEU A 69 -1.74 -4.99 8.76
C LEU A 69 -1.93 -4.91 7.24
N ALA A 70 -2.57 -5.92 6.63
CA ALA A 70 -2.89 -5.91 5.21
C ALA A 70 -3.89 -4.79 4.86
N SER A 71 -4.91 -4.58 5.68
CA SER A 71 -5.89 -3.52 5.49
C SER A 71 -5.26 -2.12 5.56
N ALA A 72 -4.27 -1.92 6.43
CA ALA A 72 -3.52 -0.67 6.50
C ALA A 72 -2.49 -0.55 5.36
N GLY A 73 -1.66 -1.58 5.15
CA GLY A 73 -0.54 -1.55 4.22
C GLY A 73 -0.95 -1.49 2.74
N THR A 74 -2.08 -2.08 2.37
CA THR A 74 -2.55 -2.13 0.97
C THR A 74 -2.82 -0.74 0.38
N PRO A 75 -3.68 0.11 0.98
CA PRO A 75 -3.93 1.44 0.44
C PRO A 75 -2.69 2.33 0.49
N LEU A 76 -1.85 2.18 1.51
CA LEU A 76 -0.57 2.91 1.61
C LEU A 76 0.36 2.56 0.44
N THR A 77 0.61 1.27 0.25
CA THR A 77 1.53 0.78 -0.80
C THR A 77 1.00 1.13 -2.19
N LYS A 78 -0.29 0.93 -2.45
CA LYS A 78 -0.88 1.24 -3.75
C LYS A 78 -0.78 2.72 -4.08
N GLY A 79 -1.26 3.59 -3.19
CA GLY A 79 -1.29 5.02 -3.46
C GLY A 79 0.11 5.63 -3.54
N MET A 80 0.99 5.33 -2.59
CA MET A 80 2.37 5.83 -2.60
C MET A 80 3.12 5.39 -3.87
N ASN A 81 3.11 4.10 -4.19
CA ASN A 81 3.85 3.59 -5.35
C ASN A 81 3.30 4.13 -6.68
N ALA A 82 1.99 4.32 -6.79
CA ALA A 82 1.38 4.92 -7.97
C ALA A 82 1.85 6.37 -8.17
N GLU A 83 1.87 7.18 -7.10
CA GLU A 83 2.33 8.57 -7.19
C GLU A 83 3.85 8.64 -7.46
N TYR A 84 4.66 7.84 -6.77
CA TYR A 84 6.10 7.76 -7.04
C TYR A 84 6.41 7.30 -8.46
N SER A 85 5.63 6.36 -9.02
CA SER A 85 5.79 5.93 -10.41
C SER A 85 5.60 7.08 -11.40
N ASN A 86 4.64 7.97 -11.13
CA ASN A 86 4.43 9.16 -11.95
C ASN A 86 5.62 10.13 -11.87
N ILE A 87 6.10 10.40 -10.65
CA ILE A 87 7.25 11.30 -10.41
C ILE A 87 8.49 10.75 -11.10
N ASN A 88 8.83 9.49 -10.86
CA ASN A 88 10.02 8.86 -11.44
C ASN A 88 9.96 8.80 -12.98
N SER A 89 8.78 8.53 -13.54
CA SER A 89 8.61 8.51 -15.00
C SER A 89 8.71 9.91 -15.61
N TYR A 90 8.24 10.94 -14.90
CA TYR A 90 8.40 12.33 -15.30
C TYR A 90 9.87 12.74 -15.28
N ASP A 91 10.58 12.47 -14.18
CA ASP A 91 12.00 12.77 -14.04
C ASP A 91 12.85 12.04 -15.09
N SER A 92 12.47 10.80 -15.43
CA SER A 92 13.11 10.05 -16.52
C SER A 92 13.04 10.78 -17.86
N ILE A 93 11.91 11.39 -18.21
CA ILE A 93 11.81 12.25 -19.40
C ILE A 93 12.72 13.47 -19.25
N GLN A 94 12.68 14.13 -18.09
CA GLN A 94 13.43 15.35 -17.83
C GLN A 94 14.95 15.14 -17.97
N VAL A 95 15.46 14.00 -17.51
CA VAL A 95 16.89 13.61 -17.66
C VAL A 95 17.29 13.49 -19.14
N HIS A 96 16.38 13.03 -20.00
CA HIS A 96 16.63 12.90 -21.44
C HIS A 96 16.31 14.18 -22.24
N GLY A 97 15.78 15.22 -21.58
CA GLY A 97 15.37 16.47 -22.22
C GLY A 97 14.34 16.26 -23.33
N GLY A 98 14.44 17.07 -24.40
CA GLY A 98 13.52 16.97 -25.54
C GLY A 98 13.51 15.59 -26.21
N SER A 99 14.63 14.88 -26.19
CA SER A 99 14.73 13.51 -26.72
C SER A 99 13.85 12.53 -25.93
N GLY A 100 13.71 12.71 -24.61
CA GLY A 100 12.84 11.87 -23.77
C GLY A 100 11.36 11.95 -24.12
N TYR A 101 10.93 13.02 -24.78
CA TYR A 101 9.56 13.23 -25.26
C TYR A 101 9.30 12.56 -26.61
N MET A 102 10.35 12.22 -27.36
CA MET A 102 10.26 11.62 -28.68
C MET A 102 9.90 10.11 -28.58
N LEU A 103 9.23 9.58 -29.61
CA LEU A 103 8.71 8.21 -29.60
C LEU A 103 9.81 7.13 -29.63
N GLU A 104 11.01 7.49 -30.08
CA GLU A 104 12.19 6.63 -30.12
C GLU A 104 12.69 6.22 -28.73
N TYR A 105 12.37 7.00 -27.69
CA TYR A 105 12.72 6.70 -26.31
C TYR A 105 11.53 6.12 -25.54
N ALA A 106 11.81 5.16 -24.65
CA ALA A 106 10.78 4.52 -23.84
C ALA A 106 10.16 5.45 -22.77
N CYS A 107 10.84 6.55 -22.41
CA CYS A 107 10.46 7.44 -21.31
C CYS A 107 9.04 8.01 -21.46
N GLN A 108 8.67 8.52 -22.64
CA GLN A 108 7.31 9.03 -22.89
C GLN A 108 6.23 7.95 -22.72
N ARG A 109 6.53 6.68 -23.07
CA ARG A 109 5.58 5.58 -22.92
C ARG A 109 5.40 5.26 -21.45
N LEU A 110 6.50 5.13 -20.70
CA LEU A 110 6.46 4.88 -19.26
C LEU A 110 5.68 5.96 -18.52
N TYR A 111 5.86 7.24 -18.87
CA TYR A 111 5.08 8.32 -18.28
C TYR A 111 3.57 8.22 -18.56
N ARG A 112 3.18 7.89 -19.80
CA ARG A 112 1.76 7.68 -20.13
C ARG A 112 1.17 6.48 -19.39
N ASP A 113 1.91 5.37 -19.33
CA ASP A 113 1.47 4.15 -18.65
C ASP A 113 1.39 4.35 -17.13
N ALA A 114 2.32 5.12 -16.53
CA ALA A 114 2.32 5.41 -15.10
C ALA A 114 1.05 6.13 -14.64
N ARG A 115 0.45 7.00 -15.47
CA ARG A 115 -0.76 7.77 -15.09
C ARG A 115 -1.92 6.87 -14.66
N ILE A 116 -2.12 5.74 -15.33
CA ILE A 116 -3.26 4.86 -15.07
C ILE A 116 -3.21 4.24 -13.67
N THR A 117 -2.00 4.05 -13.12
CA THR A 117 -1.78 3.42 -11.81
C THR A 117 -2.40 4.22 -10.66
N SER A 118 -2.46 5.55 -10.80
CA SER A 118 -3.06 6.46 -9.82
C SER A 118 -4.58 6.55 -9.91
N ILE A 119 -5.19 6.00 -10.98
CA ILE A 119 -6.60 6.19 -11.33
C ILE A 119 -7.38 4.88 -11.15
N TYR A 120 -6.86 3.77 -11.67
CA TYR A 120 -7.54 2.47 -11.61
C TYR A 120 -7.43 1.83 -10.23
N GLU A 121 -8.36 0.92 -9.94
CA GLU A 121 -8.46 0.19 -8.65
C GLU A 121 -8.50 1.12 -7.43
N GLY A 122 -9.11 2.30 -7.61
CA GLY A 122 -9.25 3.33 -6.59
C GLY A 122 -8.21 4.43 -6.76
N THR A 123 -8.68 5.67 -6.95
CA THR A 123 -7.84 6.86 -7.05
C THR A 123 -7.00 7.07 -5.80
N THR A 124 -5.92 7.87 -5.87
CA THR A 124 -5.13 8.18 -4.67
C THR A 124 -5.99 8.73 -3.54
N GLN A 125 -7.00 9.55 -3.83
CA GLN A 125 -7.93 10.03 -2.81
C GLN A 125 -8.75 8.90 -2.16
N LEU A 126 -9.20 7.91 -2.93
CA LEU A 126 -9.87 6.74 -2.38
C LEU A 126 -8.93 5.89 -1.51
N GLN A 127 -7.65 5.82 -1.86
CA GLN A 127 -6.65 5.14 -1.00
C GLN A 127 -6.41 5.89 0.31
N VAL A 128 -6.38 7.24 0.26
CA VAL A 128 -6.29 8.08 1.46
C VAL A 128 -7.48 7.82 2.38
N VAL A 129 -8.70 7.83 1.84
CA VAL A 129 -9.92 7.54 2.62
C VAL A 129 -9.89 6.13 3.22
N ALA A 130 -9.39 5.13 2.48
CA ALA A 130 -9.23 3.77 3.00
C ALA A 130 -8.17 3.66 4.10
N ALA A 131 -7.09 4.44 4.03
CA ALA A 131 -6.02 4.47 5.03
C ALA A 131 -6.35 5.31 6.27
N LEU A 132 -7.22 6.31 6.15
CA LEU A 132 -7.52 7.28 7.21
C LEU A 132 -7.99 6.64 8.53
N PRO A 133 -8.89 5.63 8.56
CA PRO A 133 -9.25 4.95 9.79
C PRO A 133 -8.05 4.29 10.49
N HIS A 134 -7.08 3.80 9.72
CA HIS A 134 -5.86 3.20 10.26
C HIS A 134 -4.90 4.24 10.84
N ILE A 135 -4.91 5.46 10.30
CA ILE A 135 -4.18 6.62 10.85
C ILE A 135 -4.80 7.03 12.18
N THR A 136 -6.12 7.29 12.22
CA THR A 136 -6.79 7.82 13.41
C THR A 136 -6.91 6.81 14.55
N THR A 137 -7.02 5.51 14.23
CA THR A 137 -7.03 4.39 15.20
C THR A 137 -5.63 4.04 15.71
N GLY A 138 -4.57 4.62 15.13
CA GLY A 138 -3.19 4.39 15.57
C GLY A 138 -2.58 3.07 15.09
N THR A 139 -3.07 2.50 13.99
CA THR A 139 -2.45 1.28 13.43
C THR A 139 -1.05 1.58 12.90
N TYR A 140 -0.87 2.72 12.23
CA TYR A 140 0.45 3.13 11.74
C TYR A 140 1.37 3.57 12.88
N THR A 141 0.85 4.25 13.91
CA THR A 141 1.68 4.65 15.06
C THR A 141 2.21 3.41 15.80
N SER A 142 1.37 2.40 16.04
CA SER A 142 1.84 1.13 16.62
C SER A 142 2.88 0.42 15.76
N MET A 143 2.73 0.47 14.42
CA MET A 143 3.72 -0.08 13.49
C MET A 143 5.05 0.68 13.59
N LEU A 144 5.01 2.00 13.68
CA LEU A 144 6.20 2.83 13.86
C LEU A 144 6.86 2.53 15.21
N ASP A 145 6.09 2.44 16.29
CA ASP A 145 6.62 2.11 17.63
C ASP A 145 7.35 0.75 17.63
N GLU A 146 6.81 -0.25 16.91
CA GLU A 146 7.45 -1.57 16.75
C GLU A 146 8.76 -1.47 15.96
N LEU A 147 8.79 -0.70 14.88
CA LEU A 147 10.00 -0.48 14.08
C LEU A 147 11.05 0.35 14.85
N GLU A 148 10.63 1.35 15.61
CA GLU A 148 11.46 2.16 16.49
C GLU A 148 12.11 1.30 17.60
N ALA A 149 11.41 0.29 18.11
CA ALA A 149 11.92 -0.60 19.14
C ALA A 149 13.01 -1.56 18.61
N ALA A 150 13.05 -1.85 17.30
CA ALA A 150 14.03 -2.74 16.71
C ALA A 150 15.45 -2.15 16.76
N ALA A 151 16.44 -2.97 17.15
CA ALA A 151 17.84 -2.55 17.17
C ALA A 151 18.36 -2.32 15.74
N VAL A 152 19.18 -1.29 15.55
CA VAL A 152 19.80 -0.96 14.26
C VAL A 152 21.32 -1.08 14.38
N ALA A 153 22.01 -1.15 13.24
CA ALA A 153 23.47 -1.15 13.26
C ALA A 153 23.99 0.20 13.80
N PRO A 154 25.12 0.23 14.54
CA PRO A 154 25.62 1.45 15.18
C PRO A 154 25.80 2.64 14.23
N GLU A 155 26.12 2.37 12.97
CA GLU A 155 26.28 3.38 11.92
C GLU A 155 24.98 4.09 11.49
N PHE A 156 23.82 3.50 11.78
CA PHE A 156 22.50 4.03 11.43
C PHE A 156 21.72 4.58 12.63
N GLU A 157 22.29 4.56 13.84
CA GLU A 157 21.63 5.12 15.05
C GLU A 157 21.27 6.61 14.88
N ASN A 158 22.13 7.38 14.19
CA ASN A 158 21.81 8.77 13.87
C ASN A 158 20.59 8.90 12.93
N LEU A 159 20.49 8.04 11.91
CA LEU A 159 19.34 8.02 11.01
C LEU A 159 18.06 7.60 11.74
N LYS A 160 18.18 6.64 12.67
CA LYS A 160 17.06 6.20 13.49
C LYS A 160 16.54 7.32 14.40
N ALA A 161 17.43 8.07 15.05
CA ALA A 161 17.03 9.22 15.87
C ALA A 161 16.31 10.30 15.06
N ARG A 162 16.77 10.53 13.83
CA ARG A 162 16.15 11.45 12.87
C ARG A 162 14.77 10.97 12.39
N ALA A 163 14.65 9.70 12.02
CA ALA A 163 13.38 9.08 11.65
C ALA A 163 12.37 9.13 12.81
N LYS A 164 12.82 8.87 14.04
CA LYS A 164 11.99 9.05 15.24
C LYS A 164 11.44 10.48 15.37
N ALA A 165 12.27 11.49 15.12
CA ALA A 165 11.81 12.88 15.16
C ALA A 165 10.80 13.23 14.05
N MET A 166 10.74 12.46 12.96
CA MET A 166 9.68 12.54 11.96
C MET A 166 8.40 11.87 12.48
N ASP A 167 8.53 10.69 13.07
CA ASP A 167 7.42 9.94 13.65
C ASP A 167 6.71 10.75 14.74
N ASP A 168 7.47 11.44 15.59
CA ASP A 168 6.94 12.32 16.63
C ASP A 168 6.13 13.49 16.03
N LYS A 169 6.55 14.05 14.89
CA LYS A 169 5.78 15.09 14.16
C LYS A 169 4.50 14.53 13.58
N PHE A 170 4.56 13.32 13.02
CA PHE A 170 3.37 12.64 12.51
C PHE A 170 2.35 12.36 13.63
N LYS A 171 2.81 11.83 14.77
CA LYS A 171 1.98 11.62 15.97
C LYS A 171 1.35 12.94 16.45
N ALA A 172 2.14 14.00 16.56
CA ALA A 172 1.65 15.33 16.92
C ALA A 172 0.60 15.87 15.93
N ALA A 173 0.80 15.70 14.62
CA ALA A 173 -0.16 16.13 13.60
C ALA A 173 -1.48 15.36 13.69
N ILE A 174 -1.44 14.05 13.97
CA ILE A 174 -2.65 13.27 14.23
C ILE A 174 -3.40 13.82 15.44
N ASP A 175 -2.68 14.05 16.55
CA ASP A 175 -3.29 14.52 17.79
C ASP A 175 -3.90 15.91 17.61
N TYR A 176 -3.22 16.81 16.89
CA TYR A 176 -3.73 18.15 16.56
C TYR A 176 -5.04 18.09 15.77
N VAL A 177 -5.08 17.30 14.70
CA VAL A 177 -6.28 17.18 13.86
C VAL A 177 -7.43 16.51 14.61
N LYS A 178 -7.13 15.52 15.46
CA LYS A 178 -8.16 14.87 16.29
C LYS A 178 -8.71 15.78 17.39
N ALA A 179 -7.87 16.63 17.97
CA ALA A 179 -8.27 17.58 19.00
C ALA A 179 -9.25 18.66 18.49
N ALA A 180 -9.27 18.92 17.18
CA ALA A 180 -10.21 19.85 16.57
C ALA A 180 -11.67 19.31 16.52
N GLU A 181 -11.88 18.01 16.74
CA GLU A 181 -13.20 17.33 16.73
C GLU A 181 -14.07 17.67 15.49
N ASN A 182 -13.44 17.98 14.36
CA ASN A 182 -14.10 18.42 13.13
C ASN A 182 -13.76 17.46 11.98
N ASN A 183 -14.78 16.77 11.47
CA ASN A 183 -14.61 15.80 10.38
C ASN A 183 -14.19 16.44 9.06
N GLU A 184 -14.68 17.65 8.75
CA GLU A 184 -14.26 18.36 7.53
C GLU A 184 -12.77 18.76 7.62
N PHE A 185 -12.31 19.11 8.82
CA PHE A 185 -10.90 19.43 9.08
C PHE A 185 -10.02 18.21 8.86
N LEU A 186 -10.46 17.07 9.42
CA LEU A 186 -9.79 15.78 9.26
C LEU A 186 -9.71 15.37 7.79
N ASP A 187 -10.80 15.53 7.03
CA ASP A 187 -10.86 15.20 5.61
C ASP A 187 -9.91 16.09 4.79
N LEU A 188 -9.83 17.39 5.09
CA LEU A 188 -8.90 18.31 4.45
C LEU A 188 -7.42 17.94 4.72
N CYS A 189 -7.12 17.55 5.96
CA CYS A 189 -5.76 17.16 6.37
C CYS A 189 -5.40 15.71 5.97
N SER A 190 -6.38 14.89 5.59
CA SER A 190 -6.23 13.44 5.39
C SER A 190 -5.10 13.06 4.42
N ARG A 191 -5.00 13.77 3.28
CA ARG A 191 -3.97 13.52 2.27
C ARG A 191 -2.56 13.73 2.82
N ARG A 192 -2.38 14.75 3.65
CA ARG A 192 -1.10 15.13 4.25
C ARG A 192 -0.69 14.14 5.32
N LEU A 193 -1.62 13.75 6.19
CA LEU A 193 -1.41 12.67 7.16
C LEU A 193 -1.05 11.34 6.48
N TYR A 194 -1.70 11.02 5.36
CA TYR A 194 -1.39 9.83 4.56
C TYR A 194 0.02 9.85 3.98
N GLU A 195 0.44 10.97 3.38
CA GLU A 195 1.80 11.13 2.83
C GLU A 195 2.86 11.09 3.95
N MET A 196 2.58 11.70 5.11
CA MET A 196 3.45 11.60 6.29
C MET A 196 3.60 10.15 6.75
N ALA A 197 2.50 9.40 6.87
CA ALA A 197 2.53 8.00 7.29
C ALA A 197 3.40 7.15 6.35
N GLY A 198 3.25 7.34 5.03
CA GLY A 198 4.03 6.62 4.03
C GLY A 198 5.53 6.90 4.13
N ASN A 199 5.91 8.18 4.25
CA ASN A 199 7.31 8.57 4.37
C ASN A 199 7.95 8.07 5.67
N CYS A 200 7.23 8.12 6.80
CA CYS A 200 7.68 7.60 8.08
C CYS A 200 7.92 6.08 8.04
N VAL A 201 6.92 5.33 7.57
CA VAL A 201 7.01 3.86 7.48
C VAL A 201 8.15 3.44 6.55
N MET A 202 8.27 4.05 5.37
CA MET A 202 9.34 3.72 4.43
C MET A 202 10.73 4.07 4.95
N ALA A 203 10.89 5.19 5.66
CA ALA A 203 12.16 5.58 6.26
C ALA A 203 12.62 4.53 7.29
N GLN A 204 11.72 4.12 8.20
CA GLN A 204 12.02 3.11 9.21
C GLN A 204 12.34 1.74 8.59
N LEU A 205 11.59 1.32 7.57
CA LEU A 205 11.86 0.07 6.85
C LEU A 205 13.22 0.08 6.14
N LEU A 206 13.57 1.18 5.48
CA LEU A 206 14.88 1.32 4.82
C LEU A 206 16.04 1.32 5.82
N ILE A 207 15.88 1.93 6.98
CA ILE A 207 16.90 1.91 8.04
C ILE A 207 17.07 0.50 8.61
N ARG A 208 15.97 -0.23 8.82
CA ARG A 208 15.99 -1.64 9.23
C ARG A 208 16.73 -2.49 8.20
N ASP A 209 16.39 -2.34 6.93
CA ASP A 209 16.98 -3.15 5.86
C ASP A 209 18.46 -2.76 5.62
N ALA A 210 18.82 -1.48 5.78
CA ALA A 210 20.20 -1.03 5.78
C ALA A 210 21.01 -1.61 6.94
N SER A 211 20.41 -1.76 8.12
CA SER A 211 21.06 -2.41 9.26
C SER A 211 21.36 -3.88 9.01
N ALA A 212 20.52 -4.57 8.23
CA ALA A 212 20.75 -5.95 7.82
C ALA A 212 21.74 -6.06 6.64
N ASN A 213 21.72 -5.10 5.71
CA ASN A 213 22.59 -5.09 4.53
C ASN A 213 22.96 -3.66 4.11
N ALA A 214 24.03 -3.15 4.72
CA ALA A 214 24.48 -1.77 4.54
C ALA A 214 24.94 -1.46 3.11
N GLU A 215 25.48 -2.45 2.39
CA GLU A 215 25.99 -2.28 1.03
C GLU A 215 24.85 -1.96 0.04
N LEU A 216 23.73 -2.68 0.16
CA LEU A 216 22.59 -2.52 -0.74
C LEU A 216 21.73 -1.29 -0.39
N PHE A 217 21.47 -1.06 0.91
CA PHE A 217 20.45 -0.09 1.33
C PHE A 217 21.01 1.13 2.07
N GLY A 218 22.26 1.11 2.54
CA GLY A 218 22.82 2.18 3.37
C GLY A 218 22.87 3.55 2.68
N LYS A 219 23.16 3.60 1.38
CA LYS A 219 23.10 4.84 0.59
C LYS A 219 21.66 5.31 0.40
N SER A 220 20.77 4.40 0.03
CA SER A 220 19.36 4.68 -0.20
C SER A 220 18.67 5.20 1.06
N ALA A 221 18.95 4.61 2.22
CA ALA A 221 18.41 5.05 3.51
C ALA A 221 18.82 6.50 3.83
N LYS A 222 20.10 6.86 3.62
CA LYS A 222 20.59 8.23 3.84
C LYS A 222 19.93 9.25 2.91
N VAL A 223 19.85 8.94 1.62
CA VAL A 223 19.27 9.84 0.61
C VAL A 223 17.77 9.98 0.82
N TYR A 224 17.06 8.86 1.03
CA TYR A 224 15.62 8.86 1.23
C TYR A 224 15.24 9.60 2.51
N LEU A 225 15.97 9.42 3.61
CA LEU A 225 15.64 10.09 4.87
C LEU A 225 15.69 11.62 4.74
N ASN A 226 16.66 12.18 4.00
CA ASN A 226 16.73 13.62 3.76
C ASN A 226 15.47 14.14 3.04
N LEU A 227 14.99 13.39 2.04
CA LEU A 227 13.77 13.73 1.31
C LEU A 227 12.53 13.57 2.18
N ALA A 228 12.45 12.45 2.90
CA ALA A 228 11.32 12.11 3.76
C ALA A 228 11.14 13.13 4.90
N GLU A 229 12.22 13.59 5.53
CA GLU A 229 12.18 14.64 6.55
C GLU A 229 11.60 15.95 6.01
N ALA A 230 12.03 16.37 4.82
CA ALA A 230 11.54 17.60 4.20
C ALA A 230 10.05 17.50 3.86
N GLU A 231 9.61 16.36 3.33
CA GLU A 231 8.20 16.10 3.02
C GLU A 231 7.34 16.07 4.28
N VAL A 232 7.78 15.36 5.33
CA VAL A 232 7.07 15.32 6.62
C VAL A 232 7.00 16.70 7.25
N MET A 233 8.08 17.50 7.20
CA MET A 233 8.07 18.86 7.72
C MET A 233 7.10 19.77 6.96
N LYS A 234 7.11 19.71 5.63
CA LYS A 234 6.16 20.44 4.77
C LYS A 234 4.71 20.14 5.15
N HIS A 235 4.37 18.86 5.33
CA HIS A 235 3.03 18.44 5.69
C HIS A 235 2.67 18.80 7.13
N SER A 236 3.59 18.62 8.07
CA SER A 236 3.41 19.00 9.47
C SER A 236 3.12 20.49 9.60
N ASN A 237 3.90 21.35 8.94
CA ASN A 237 3.70 22.80 8.99
C ASN A 237 2.32 23.16 8.43
N PHE A 238 1.96 22.61 7.26
CA PHE A 238 0.64 22.83 6.67
C PHE A 238 -0.51 22.47 7.61
N ILE A 239 -0.41 21.34 8.32
CA ILE A 239 -1.45 20.89 9.25
C ILE A 239 -1.49 21.78 10.49
N MET A 240 -0.33 22.08 11.08
CA MET A 240 -0.24 22.81 12.36
C MET A 240 -0.55 24.30 12.23
N ASP A 241 -0.32 24.89 11.05
CA ASP A 241 -0.60 26.30 10.78
C ASP A 241 -2.07 26.56 10.40
N LEU A 242 -2.85 25.50 10.15
CA LEU A 242 -4.24 25.59 9.72
C LEU A 242 -5.20 25.35 10.89
N THR A 243 -6.21 26.20 11.06
CA THR A 243 -7.26 26.02 12.06
C THR A 243 -8.57 25.51 11.46
N ALA A 244 -9.44 24.94 12.30
CA ALA A 244 -10.72 24.39 11.84
C ALA A 244 -11.67 25.46 11.28
N GLU A 245 -11.55 26.71 11.73
CA GLU A 245 -12.37 27.82 11.23
C GLU A 245 -12.02 28.20 9.80
N GLN A 246 -10.75 28.05 9.40
CA GLN A 246 -10.25 28.39 8.07
C GLN A 246 -10.77 27.46 6.97
N ILE A 247 -11.45 26.36 7.33
CA ILE A 247 -12.13 25.49 6.35
C ILE A 247 -13.14 26.28 5.51
N ALA A 248 -13.75 27.33 6.08
CA ALA A 248 -14.67 28.20 5.35
C ALA A 248 -14.03 28.79 4.08
N ASP A 249 -12.72 29.08 4.10
CA ASP A 249 -11.99 29.65 2.95
C ASP A 249 -11.78 28.65 1.81
N TYR A 250 -11.94 27.34 2.08
CA TYR A 250 -11.82 26.26 1.10
C TYR A 250 -13.16 25.84 0.50
N LYS A 251 -14.28 26.38 1.00
CA LYS A 251 -15.61 26.13 0.43
C LYS A 251 -15.83 27.04 -0.76
N GLN A 252 -16.41 26.48 -1.83
CA GLN A 252 -16.86 27.29 -2.96
C GLN A 252 -17.96 28.24 -2.47
N ALA A 253 -17.81 29.53 -2.79
CA ALA A 253 -18.79 30.56 -2.48
C ALA A 253 -20.14 30.33 -3.19
#